data_AF-A0A7K0X0X7-F1
#
_entry.id   AF-A0A7K0X0X7-F1
#
_cell.length_a   1.000
_cell.length_b   1.000
_cell.length_c   1.000
_cell.angle_alpha   90.00
_cell.angle_beta   90.00
_cell.angle_gamma   90.00
#
_symmetry.space_group_name_H-M   'P 1'
#
loop_
_entity.id
_entity.type
_entity.pdbx_description
1 polymer ?
#
loop_
_entity_poly.entity_id
_entity_poly.type
_entity_poly.pdbx_seq_one_letter_code
_entity_poly.pdbx_strand_id
1 'polypeptide(L)'
;MDHEKTAERLATWLASLGLVEHLEESGMLRLERDDAGAARWVDIGTGEELDEDRLLQVERLLRSHGEEPQHAVPVPLVQAAHLARVRRELLDSEWFTYDTLAELRGASVDATRFAVTRAVAEHRLLGVPTELALLVPAFQLDPSGEPRPELAGLLSPLLAAGVDPWRVWGWMTRPAALLGGLVPVDAATDPGTAADAVAAAEALARRGRV
;
A
#
# COMPACT_ATOMS: atom_id res chain seq x y z
N MET A 1 27.51 -2.11 -27.78
CA MET A 1 27.78 -0.84 -27.06
C MET A 1 26.50 -0.03 -26.87
N ASP A 2 25.51 -0.12 -27.77
CA ASP A 2 24.22 0.58 -27.62
C ASP A 2 23.21 -0.20 -26.76
N HIS A 3 23.24 -1.54 -26.78
CA HIS A 3 22.50 -2.40 -25.84
C HIS A 3 22.70 -2.04 -24.36
N GLU A 4 23.95 -2.07 -23.87
CA GLU A 4 24.30 -1.79 -22.46
C GLU A 4 23.92 -0.37 -22.03
N LYS A 5 24.10 0.62 -22.92
CA LYS A 5 23.65 2.00 -22.68
C LYS A 5 22.13 2.11 -22.60
N THR A 6 21.40 1.34 -23.40
CA THR A 6 19.93 1.32 -23.42
C THR A 6 19.39 0.64 -22.15
N ALA A 7 19.99 -0.48 -21.75
CA ALA A 7 19.65 -1.18 -20.52
C ALA A 7 19.89 -0.29 -19.29
N GLU A 8 21.02 0.42 -19.21
CA GLU A 8 21.34 1.32 -18.10
C GLU A 8 20.43 2.56 -18.08
N ARG A 9 20.09 3.11 -19.24
CA ARG A 9 19.14 4.23 -19.36
C ARG A 9 17.76 3.83 -18.85
N LEU A 10 17.28 2.64 -19.24
CA LEU A 10 16.00 2.10 -18.78
C LEU A 10 16.03 1.83 -17.26
N ALA A 11 17.13 1.28 -16.74
CA ALA A 11 17.35 1.07 -15.31
C ALA A 11 17.31 2.36 -14.50
N THR A 12 18.06 3.38 -14.91
CA THR A 12 18.11 4.68 -14.24
C THR A 12 16.74 5.35 -14.23
N TRP A 13 16.03 5.30 -15.36
CA TRP A 13 14.71 5.90 -15.49
C TRP A 13 13.64 5.18 -14.66
N LEU A 14 13.57 3.85 -14.71
CA LEU A 14 12.61 3.10 -13.90
C LEU A 14 12.94 3.16 -12.42
N ALA A 15 14.22 3.28 -12.05
CA ALA A 15 14.65 3.47 -10.66
C ALA A 15 14.21 4.84 -10.12
N SER A 16 14.34 5.92 -10.91
CA SER A 16 13.91 7.25 -10.47
C SER A 16 12.39 7.34 -10.23
N LEU A 17 11.63 6.46 -10.88
CA LEU A 17 10.18 6.32 -10.69
C LEU A 17 9.79 5.29 -9.62
N GLY A 18 10.77 4.59 -9.02
CA GLY A 18 10.52 3.53 -8.04
C GLY A 18 9.82 2.29 -8.62
N LEU A 19 9.95 2.05 -9.93
CA LEU A 19 9.23 0.99 -10.64
C LEU A 19 10.00 -0.33 -10.72
N VAL A 20 11.32 -0.31 -10.53
CA VAL A 20 12.17 -1.51 -10.68
C VAL A 20 11.68 -2.66 -9.79
N GLU A 21 11.50 -2.39 -8.50
CA GLU A 21 11.02 -3.39 -7.53
C GLU A 21 9.63 -3.89 -7.86
N HIS A 22 8.75 -3.00 -8.35
CA HIS A 22 7.39 -3.38 -8.69
C HIS A 22 7.31 -4.29 -9.92
N LEU A 23 8.17 -4.06 -10.92
CA LEU A 23 8.24 -4.91 -12.11
C LEU A 23 8.69 -6.32 -11.77
N GLU A 24 9.60 -6.45 -10.80
CA GLU A 24 10.07 -7.74 -10.31
C GLU A 24 8.98 -8.46 -9.50
N GLU A 25 8.35 -7.78 -8.55
CA GLU A 25 7.26 -8.35 -7.74
C GLU A 25 6.05 -8.76 -8.58
N SER A 26 5.78 -8.03 -9.66
CA SER A 26 4.70 -8.35 -10.59
C SER A 26 5.05 -9.52 -11.52
N GLY A 27 6.25 -10.09 -11.40
CA GLY A 27 6.70 -11.20 -12.24
C GLY A 27 6.89 -10.81 -13.70
N MET A 28 7.13 -9.53 -13.99
CA MET A 28 7.30 -9.03 -15.36
C MET A 28 8.78 -9.03 -15.76
N LEU A 29 9.56 -8.16 -15.13
CA LEU A 29 10.97 -7.95 -15.47
C LEU A 29 11.80 -7.84 -14.20
N ARG A 30 12.95 -8.49 -14.17
CA ARG A 30 13.96 -8.33 -13.13
C ARG A 30 15.12 -7.52 -13.66
N LEU A 31 15.59 -6.55 -12.87
CA LEU A 31 16.86 -5.87 -13.11
C LEU A 31 17.96 -6.64 -12.38
N GLU A 32 18.90 -7.19 -13.13
CA GLU A 32 20.14 -7.78 -12.62
C GLU A 32 21.33 -6.87 -12.93
N ARG A 33 22.41 -7.02 -12.17
CA ARG A 33 23.67 -6.33 -12.40
C ARG A 33 24.73 -7.38 -12.71
N ASP A 34 25.49 -7.18 -13.78
CA ASP A 34 26.59 -8.09 -14.11
C ASP A 34 27.82 -7.88 -13.23
N ASP A 35 28.87 -8.68 -13.45
CA ASP A 35 30.14 -8.60 -12.69
C ASP A 35 30.86 -7.24 -12.86
N ALA A 36 30.51 -6.47 -13.89
CA ALA A 36 31.01 -5.11 -14.12
C ALA A 36 30.06 -4.01 -13.57
N GLY A 37 28.90 -4.39 -13.03
CA GLY A 37 27.87 -3.50 -12.50
C GLY A 37 26.89 -2.96 -13.55
N ALA A 38 26.94 -3.44 -14.79
CA ALA A 38 26.04 -3.02 -15.86
C ALA A 38 24.63 -3.61 -15.67
N ALA A 39 23.60 -2.83 -15.99
CA ALA A 39 22.21 -3.27 -15.96
C ALA A 39 21.92 -4.35 -17.01
N ARG A 40 21.32 -5.46 -16.57
CA ARG A 40 20.72 -6.50 -17.43
C ARG A 40 19.26 -6.68 -17.05
N TRP A 41 18.38 -6.74 -18.04
CA TRP A 41 16.96 -6.96 -17.79
C TRP A 41 16.58 -8.38 -18.19
N VAL A 42 15.98 -9.11 -17.27
CA VAL A 42 15.55 -10.50 -17.47
C VAL A 42 14.03 -10.57 -17.43
N ASP A 43 13.42 -11.22 -18.42
CA ASP A 43 12.00 -11.54 -18.40
C ASP A 43 11.78 -12.68 -17.39
N ILE A 44 10.95 -12.45 -16.37
CA ILE A 44 10.74 -13.43 -15.29
C ILE A 44 9.94 -14.65 -15.80
N GLY A 45 9.09 -14.46 -16.81
CA GLY A 45 8.27 -15.51 -17.40
C GLY A 45 9.08 -16.49 -18.25
N THR A 46 10.09 -16.01 -18.98
CA THR A 46 10.94 -16.86 -19.83
C THR A 46 12.32 -17.17 -19.20
N GLY A 47 12.79 -16.35 -18.27
CA GLY A 47 14.14 -16.42 -17.71
C GLY A 47 15.23 -15.91 -18.66
N GLU A 48 14.86 -15.30 -19.79
CA GLU A 48 15.80 -14.83 -20.80
C GLU A 48 16.14 -13.35 -20.62
N GLU A 49 17.40 -13.01 -20.89
CA GLU A 49 17.85 -11.61 -20.96
C GLU A 49 17.24 -10.94 -22.19
N LEU A 50 16.65 -9.75 -22.00
CA LEU A 50 16.08 -8.97 -23.09
C LEU A 50 17.21 -8.45 -23.97
N ASP A 51 17.09 -8.64 -25.29
CA ASP A 51 17.98 -8.01 -26.26
C ASP A 51 17.66 -6.51 -26.47
N GLU A 52 18.50 -5.83 -27.27
CA GLU A 52 18.36 -4.39 -27.52
C GLU A 52 17.02 -4.02 -28.16
N ASP A 53 16.55 -4.80 -29.13
CA ASP A 53 15.29 -4.55 -29.82
C ASP A 53 14.09 -4.67 -28.87
N ARG A 54 14.11 -5.66 -27.99
CA ARG A 54 13.08 -5.87 -26.98
C ARG A 54 13.09 -4.78 -25.92
N LEU A 55 14.27 -4.35 -25.45
CA LEU A 55 14.40 -3.20 -24.55
C LEU A 55 13.81 -1.92 -25.16
N LEU A 56 14.13 -1.63 -26.42
CA LEU A 56 13.59 -0.47 -27.15
C LEU A 56 12.08 -0.59 -27.36
N GLN A 57 11.54 -1.80 -27.51
CA GLN A 57 10.10 -2.03 -27.59
C GLN A 57 9.41 -1.75 -26.25
N VAL A 58 9.96 -2.24 -25.14
CA VAL A 58 9.44 -1.99 -23.78
C VAL A 58 9.48 -0.49 -23.47
N GLU A 59 10.61 0.17 -23.74
CA GLU A 59 10.77 1.61 -23.54
C GLU A 59 9.73 2.41 -24.36
N ARG A 60 9.49 2.03 -25.63
CA ARG A 60 8.45 2.65 -26.46
C ARG A 60 7.03 2.43 -25.92
N LEU A 61 6.72 1.23 -25.43
CA LEU A 61 5.40 0.91 -24.85
C LEU A 61 5.16 1.69 -23.56
N LEU A 62 6.17 1.85 -22.72
CA LEU A 62 6.04 2.66 -21.50
C LEU A 62 5.85 4.14 -21.83
N ARG A 63 6.56 4.63 -22.85
CA ARG A 63 6.52 6.04 -23.26
C ARG A 63 5.35 6.43 -24.14
N SER A 64 4.57 5.49 -24.65
CA SER A 64 3.43 5.77 -25.52
C SER A 64 2.27 6.51 -24.81
N HIS A 65 2.33 6.62 -23.48
CA HIS A 65 1.24 7.12 -22.64
C HIS A 65 1.42 8.55 -22.08
N GLY A 66 2.18 9.44 -22.74
CA GLY A 66 2.30 10.82 -22.28
C GLY A 66 2.80 11.82 -23.33
N GLU A 67 2.49 13.10 -23.10
CA GLU A 67 2.89 14.23 -23.97
C GLU A 67 4.40 14.54 -23.89
N GLU A 68 5.04 14.16 -22.77
CA GLU A 68 6.50 14.20 -22.59
C GLU A 68 7.08 12.78 -22.55
N PRO A 69 7.60 12.27 -23.69
CA PRO A 69 8.07 10.87 -23.79
C PRO A 69 9.15 10.51 -22.77
N GLN A 70 9.99 11.46 -22.35
CA GLN A 70 11.05 11.23 -21.37
C GLN A 70 10.55 10.94 -19.94
N HIS A 71 9.31 11.32 -19.62
CA HIS A 71 8.67 11.12 -18.32
C HIS A 71 7.40 10.25 -18.40
N ALA A 72 6.98 9.89 -19.60
CA ALA A 72 5.77 9.15 -19.85
C ALA A 72 5.92 7.69 -19.39
N VAL A 73 5.14 7.33 -18.37
CA VAL A 73 4.86 5.96 -17.96
C VAL A 73 3.34 5.84 -17.83
N PRO A 74 2.73 4.68 -18.11
CA PRO A 74 1.31 4.50 -17.88
C PRO A 74 0.98 4.84 -16.42
N VAL A 75 0.11 5.84 -16.22
CA VAL A 75 -0.38 6.24 -14.89
C VAL A 75 -0.87 5.03 -14.06
N PRO A 76 -1.57 4.02 -14.64
CA PRO A 76 -1.95 2.83 -13.89
C PRO A 76 -0.76 2.05 -13.30
N LEU A 77 0.39 2.00 -14.01
CA LEU A 77 1.58 1.30 -13.53
C LEU A 77 2.23 2.05 -12.36
N VAL A 78 2.32 3.38 -12.45
CA VAL A 78 2.85 4.22 -11.36
C VAL A 78 1.94 4.14 -10.14
N GLN A 79 0.62 4.14 -10.35
CA GLN A 79 -0.35 3.96 -9.26
C GLN A 79 -0.22 2.57 -8.62
N ALA A 80 -0.08 1.51 -9.42
CA ALA A 80 0.11 0.15 -8.93
C ALA A 80 1.40 0.01 -8.10
N ALA A 81 2.53 0.54 -8.60
CA ALA A 81 3.79 0.55 -7.87
C ALA A 81 3.71 1.34 -6.57
N HIS A 82 3.06 2.51 -6.60
CA HIS A 82 2.84 3.29 -5.39
C HIS A 82 2.01 2.54 -4.36
N LEU A 83 0.90 1.91 -4.77
CA LEU A 83 0.06 1.11 -3.88
C LEU A 83 0.82 -0.11 -3.32
N ALA A 84 1.62 -0.80 -4.14
CA ALA A 84 2.45 -1.91 -3.69
C ALA A 84 3.43 -1.47 -2.60
N ARG A 85 4.17 -0.37 -2.84
CA ARG A 85 5.09 0.20 -1.85
C ARG A 85 4.37 0.59 -0.56
N VAL A 86 3.24 1.29 -0.65
CA VAL A 86 2.44 1.66 0.51
C VAL A 86 2.01 0.42 1.30
N ARG A 87 1.57 -0.64 0.63
CA ARG A 87 1.19 -1.90 1.29
C ARG A 87 2.37 -2.54 2.02
N ARG A 88 3.57 -2.57 1.42
CA ARG A 88 4.77 -3.08 2.10
C ARG A 88 5.09 -2.29 3.36
N GLU A 89 5.10 -0.96 3.26
CA GLU A 89 5.33 -0.07 4.41
C GLU A 89 4.29 -0.28 5.53
N LEU A 90 3.04 -0.59 5.18
CA LEU A 90 2.00 -0.93 6.15
C LEU A 90 2.21 -2.30 6.79
N LEU A 91 2.66 -3.29 6.03
CA LEU A 91 2.97 -4.63 6.54
C LEU A 91 4.20 -4.66 7.44
N ASP A 92 5.11 -3.69 7.31
CA ASP A 92 6.24 -3.48 8.23
C ASP A 92 5.80 -2.89 9.58
N SER A 93 4.58 -2.32 9.66
CA SER A 93 3.99 -1.86 10.93
C SER A 93 3.37 -3.01 11.71
N GLU A 94 3.10 -2.82 13.00
CA GLU A 94 2.51 -3.87 13.84
C GLU A 94 1.05 -4.19 13.46
N TRP A 95 0.75 -5.48 13.34
CA TRP A 95 -0.57 -6.02 13.05
C TRP A 95 -0.74 -7.39 13.71
N PHE A 96 -1.98 -7.80 13.91
CA PHE A 96 -2.33 -9.08 14.52
C PHE A 96 -3.19 -9.94 13.58
N THR A 97 -3.05 -11.26 13.68
CA THR A 97 -4.05 -12.23 13.21
C THR A 97 -5.03 -12.57 14.33
N TYR A 98 -6.02 -13.42 14.06
CA TYR A 98 -6.89 -13.94 15.13
C TYR A 98 -6.09 -14.66 16.22
N ASP A 99 -5.07 -15.42 15.85
CA ASP A 99 -4.25 -16.22 16.76
C ASP A 99 -3.40 -15.33 17.66
N THR A 100 -2.62 -14.41 17.08
CA THR A 100 -1.76 -13.51 17.85
C THR A 100 -2.57 -12.54 18.72
N LEU A 101 -3.75 -12.12 18.27
CA LEU A 101 -4.65 -11.29 19.08
C LEU A 101 -5.29 -12.06 20.23
N ALA A 102 -5.59 -13.35 20.03
CA ALA A 102 -6.11 -14.21 21.09
C ALA A 102 -5.07 -14.42 22.19
N GLU A 103 -3.80 -14.61 21.80
CA GLU A 103 -2.66 -14.67 22.72
C GLU A 103 -2.52 -13.36 23.53
N LEU A 104 -2.56 -12.21 22.87
CA LEU A 104 -2.51 -10.89 23.53
C LEU A 104 -3.64 -10.71 24.56
N ARG A 105 -4.85 -11.14 24.22
CA ARG A 105 -6.05 -11.04 25.09
C ARG A 105 -6.11 -12.11 26.18
N GLY A 106 -5.26 -13.14 26.12
CA GLY A 106 -5.39 -14.32 26.98
C GLY A 106 -6.71 -15.07 26.78
N ALA A 107 -7.25 -15.07 25.56
CA ALA A 107 -8.55 -15.63 25.21
C ALA A 107 -8.43 -16.78 24.20
N SER A 108 -9.51 -17.52 23.95
CA SER A 108 -9.52 -18.51 22.88
C SER A 108 -9.56 -17.85 21.49
N VAL A 109 -9.01 -18.54 20.49
CA VAL A 109 -9.04 -18.08 19.09
C VAL A 109 -10.48 -17.92 18.59
N ASP A 110 -11.39 -18.83 18.96
CA ASP A 110 -12.80 -18.76 18.55
C ASP A 110 -13.52 -17.53 19.13
N ALA A 111 -13.29 -17.23 20.41
CA ALA A 111 -13.86 -16.05 21.05
C ALA A 111 -13.32 -14.76 20.42
N THR A 112 -12.01 -14.70 20.17
CA THR A 112 -11.35 -13.57 19.51
C THR A 112 -11.85 -13.40 18.08
N ARG A 113 -11.95 -14.48 17.31
CA ARG A 113 -12.50 -14.47 15.94
C ARG A 113 -13.92 -13.92 15.93
N PHE A 114 -14.78 -14.40 16.82
CA PHE A 114 -16.16 -13.90 16.90
C PHE A 114 -16.20 -12.40 17.22
N ALA A 115 -15.42 -11.96 18.21
CA ALA A 115 -15.35 -10.56 18.61
C ALA A 115 -14.83 -9.65 17.49
N VAL A 116 -13.75 -10.06 16.79
CA VAL A 116 -13.17 -9.32 15.67
C VAL A 116 -14.13 -9.25 14.50
N THR A 117 -14.68 -10.39 14.05
CA THR A 117 -15.65 -10.43 12.94
C THR A 117 -16.85 -9.54 13.23
N ARG A 118 -17.36 -9.56 14.47
CA ARG A 118 -18.45 -8.68 14.89
C ARG A 118 -18.05 -7.21 14.85
N ALA A 119 -16.88 -6.84 15.40
CA ALA A 119 -16.41 -5.47 15.41
C ALA A 119 -16.16 -4.92 13.99
N VAL A 120 -15.66 -5.75 13.08
CA VAL A 120 -15.49 -5.41 11.66
C VAL A 120 -16.84 -5.21 10.98
N ALA A 121 -17.81 -6.12 11.19
CA ALA A 121 -19.15 -6.01 10.64
C ALA A 121 -19.91 -4.77 11.16
N GLU A 122 -19.62 -4.34 12.38
CA GLU A 122 -20.16 -3.12 12.98
C GLU A 122 -19.37 -1.86 12.61
N HIS A 123 -18.37 -1.95 11.74
CA HIS A 123 -17.47 -0.84 11.34
C HIS A 123 -16.72 -0.18 12.50
N ARG A 124 -16.54 -0.90 13.62
CA ARG A 124 -15.78 -0.45 14.80
C ARG A 124 -14.32 -0.87 14.76
N LEU A 125 -13.96 -1.73 13.82
CA LEU A 125 -12.62 -2.27 13.66
C LEU A 125 -12.31 -2.42 12.16
N LEU A 126 -11.12 -2.00 11.75
CA LEU A 126 -10.55 -2.25 10.45
C LEU A 126 -9.95 -3.65 10.43
N GLY A 127 -10.54 -4.52 9.62
CA GLY A 127 -9.95 -5.80 9.22
C GLY A 127 -9.51 -5.73 7.76
N VAL A 128 -8.28 -6.13 7.48
CA VAL A 128 -7.69 -6.13 6.14
C VAL A 128 -7.56 -7.58 5.66
N PRO A 129 -8.47 -8.05 4.78
CA PRO A 129 -8.39 -9.41 4.27
C PRO A 129 -7.20 -9.55 3.31
N THR A 130 -6.44 -10.62 3.48
CA THR A 130 -5.39 -11.08 2.56
C THR A 130 -5.72 -12.49 2.10
N GLU A 131 -4.95 -13.02 1.14
CA GLU A 131 -5.09 -14.41 0.70
C GLU A 131 -4.82 -15.43 1.82
N LEU A 132 -4.02 -15.05 2.82
CA LEU A 132 -3.56 -15.94 3.89
C LEU A 132 -4.38 -15.79 5.18
N ALA A 133 -4.76 -14.57 5.54
CA ALA A 133 -5.44 -14.27 6.80
C ALA A 133 -6.15 -12.91 6.80
N LEU A 134 -7.00 -12.68 7.81
CA LEU A 134 -7.45 -11.33 8.16
C LEU A 134 -6.38 -10.68 9.05
N LEU A 135 -5.87 -9.53 8.61
CA LEU A 135 -4.97 -8.70 9.40
C LEU A 135 -5.76 -7.65 10.17
N VAL A 136 -5.40 -7.44 11.44
CA VAL A 136 -5.93 -6.38 12.31
C VAL A 136 -4.78 -5.43 12.63
N PRO A 137 -4.69 -4.25 11.99
CA PRO A 137 -3.66 -3.27 12.30
C PRO A 137 -3.63 -2.89 13.78
N ALA A 138 -2.46 -2.83 14.40
CA ALA A 138 -2.33 -2.65 15.85
C ALA A 138 -2.70 -1.24 16.34
N PHE A 139 -2.55 -0.21 15.49
CA PHE A 139 -2.81 1.20 15.87
C PHE A 139 -4.22 1.44 16.43
N GLN A 140 -5.18 0.59 16.07
CA GLN A 140 -6.57 0.71 16.47
C GLN A 140 -6.89 0.00 17.80
N LEU A 141 -5.92 -0.72 18.36
CA LEU A 141 -6.06 -1.48 19.59
C LEU A 141 -5.33 -0.77 20.73
N ASP A 142 -5.85 -0.93 21.93
CA ASP A 142 -5.16 -0.56 23.16
C ASP A 142 -4.17 -1.67 23.59
N PRO A 143 -3.39 -1.49 24.67
CA PRO A 143 -2.44 -2.50 25.14
C PRO A 143 -3.06 -3.85 25.55
N SER A 144 -4.38 -3.91 25.78
CA SER A 144 -5.10 -5.15 26.07
C SER A 144 -5.63 -5.85 24.81
N GLY A 145 -5.40 -5.24 23.64
CA GLY A 145 -5.91 -5.72 22.36
C GLY A 145 -7.36 -5.34 22.13
N GLU A 146 -7.94 -4.39 22.86
CA GLU A 146 -9.32 -3.94 22.68
C GLU A 146 -9.41 -2.71 21.76
N PRO A 147 -10.48 -2.54 20.96
CA PRO A 147 -10.59 -1.41 20.04
C PRO A 147 -10.63 -0.06 20.75
N ARG A 148 -9.82 0.89 20.27
CA ARG A 148 -9.74 2.26 20.80
C ARG A 148 -11.00 3.06 20.44
N PRO A 149 -11.83 3.47 21.42
CA PRO A 149 -13.10 4.13 21.15
C PRO A 149 -12.97 5.48 20.44
N GLU A 150 -11.88 6.21 20.67
CA GLU A 150 -11.59 7.49 20.04
C GLU A 150 -11.44 7.41 18.52
N LEU A 151 -11.07 6.23 17.99
CA LEU A 151 -10.91 6.04 16.54
C LEU A 151 -12.21 5.62 15.85
N ALA A 152 -13.25 5.26 16.60
CA ALA A 152 -14.52 4.82 16.04
C ALA A 152 -15.18 5.88 15.13
N GLY A 153 -15.03 7.16 15.48
CA GLY A 153 -15.53 8.29 14.69
C GLY A 153 -14.85 8.45 13.33
N LEU A 154 -13.62 7.97 13.19
CA LEU A 154 -12.88 7.98 11.92
C LEU A 154 -13.16 6.70 11.11
N LEU A 155 -13.11 5.53 11.77
CA LEU A 155 -13.25 4.23 11.10
C LEU A 155 -14.67 3.99 10.57
N SER A 156 -15.69 4.28 11.38
CA SER A 156 -17.09 3.99 11.06
C SER A 156 -17.55 4.59 9.71
N PRO A 157 -17.38 5.90 9.43
CA PRO A 157 -17.81 6.47 8.15
C PRO A 157 -17.01 5.92 6.95
N LEU A 158 -15.72 5.63 7.12
CA LEU A 158 -14.87 5.12 6.04
C LEU A 158 -15.26 3.69 5.66
N LEU A 159 -15.39 2.81 6.65
CA LEU A 159 -15.76 1.41 6.45
C LEU A 159 -17.22 1.28 5.97
N ALA A 160 -18.14 2.07 6.51
CA ALA A 160 -19.53 2.10 6.06
C ALA A 160 -19.70 2.61 4.62
N ALA A 161 -18.76 3.43 4.14
CA ALA A 161 -18.72 3.87 2.74
C ALA A 161 -18.08 2.83 1.80
N GLY A 162 -17.58 1.70 2.31
CA GLY A 162 -16.91 0.67 1.52
C GLY A 162 -15.54 1.09 1.00
N VAL A 163 -14.88 2.04 1.65
CA VAL A 163 -13.50 2.43 1.28
C VAL A 163 -12.58 1.23 1.45
N ASP A 164 -11.75 0.96 0.45
CA ASP A 164 -10.79 -0.14 0.45
C ASP A 164 -9.97 -0.19 1.78
N PRO A 165 -9.91 -1.34 2.47
CA PRO A 165 -9.25 -1.47 3.77
C PRO A 165 -7.78 -1.05 3.78
N TRP A 166 -7.02 -1.30 2.69
CA TRP A 166 -5.63 -0.87 2.58
C TRP A 166 -5.52 0.65 2.49
N ARG A 167 -6.45 1.28 1.77
CA ARG A 167 -6.54 2.74 1.71
C ARG A 167 -6.90 3.36 3.06
N VAL A 168 -7.80 2.73 3.82
CA VAL A 168 -8.14 3.19 5.18
C VAL A 168 -6.92 3.09 6.08
N TRP A 169 -6.22 1.95 6.09
CA TRP A 169 -4.99 1.77 6.88
C TRP A 169 -3.95 2.83 6.53
N GLY A 170 -3.63 2.99 5.24
CA GLY A 170 -2.66 3.96 4.76
C GLY A 170 -3.00 5.40 5.10
N TRP A 171 -4.29 5.76 5.07
CA TRP A 171 -4.73 7.08 5.47
C TRP A 171 -4.58 7.30 6.98
N MET A 172 -4.96 6.31 7.80
CA MET A 172 -4.96 6.43 9.27
C MET A 172 -3.55 6.63 9.85
N THR A 173 -2.53 5.98 9.29
CA THR A 173 -1.18 5.92 9.87
C THR A 173 -0.16 6.86 9.21
N ARG A 174 -0.58 7.68 8.24
CA ARG A 174 0.32 8.57 7.49
C ARG A 174 -0.15 10.01 7.52
N PRO A 175 0.77 10.98 7.29
CA PRO A 175 0.42 12.38 7.09
C PRO A 175 -0.69 12.57 6.06
N ALA A 176 -1.81 13.16 6.47
CA ALA A 176 -2.96 13.40 5.61
C ALA A 176 -3.03 14.87 5.19
N ALA A 177 -3.10 15.12 3.88
CA ALA A 177 -3.20 16.50 3.35
C ALA A 177 -4.46 17.24 3.86
N LEU A 178 -5.56 16.53 4.09
CA LEU A 178 -6.80 17.09 4.65
C LEU A 178 -6.65 17.58 6.09
N LEU A 179 -5.60 17.13 6.80
CA LEU A 179 -5.29 17.50 8.18
C LEU A 179 -3.99 18.32 8.25
N GLY A 180 -3.63 19.01 7.18
CA GLY A 180 -2.43 19.84 7.14
C GLY A 180 -1.12 19.06 7.32
N GLY A 181 -1.12 17.75 7.03
CA GLY A 181 0.03 16.87 7.24
C GLY A 181 0.04 16.14 8.58
N LEU A 182 -0.97 16.31 9.44
CA LEU A 182 -1.13 15.49 10.63
C LEU A 182 -1.51 14.05 10.27
N VAL A 183 -1.10 13.10 11.11
CA VAL A 183 -1.51 11.70 11.04
C VAL A 183 -2.90 11.56 11.68
N PRO A 184 -3.91 10.98 11.00
CA PRO A 184 -5.27 10.93 11.53
C PRO A 184 -5.42 10.23 12.88
N VAL A 185 -4.65 9.17 13.15
CA VAL A 185 -4.64 8.49 14.46
C VAL A 185 -4.22 9.45 15.57
N ASP A 186 -3.15 10.21 15.35
CA ASP A 186 -2.66 11.17 16.34
C ASP A 186 -3.65 12.34 16.49
N ALA A 187 -4.16 12.84 15.37
CA ALA A 187 -5.14 13.94 15.36
C ALA A 187 -6.45 13.58 16.09
N ALA A 188 -6.86 12.30 16.08
CA ALA A 188 -8.03 11.82 16.80
C ALA A 188 -7.82 11.76 18.33
N THR A 189 -6.57 11.66 18.79
CA THR A 189 -6.25 11.63 20.23
C THR A 189 -6.15 13.01 20.86
N ASP A 190 -5.84 14.04 20.07
CA ASP A 190 -5.76 15.43 20.53
C ASP A 190 -7.15 16.09 20.47
N PRO A 191 -7.72 16.55 21.61
CA PRO A 191 -8.98 17.26 21.64
C PRO A 191 -9.04 18.50 20.73
N GLY A 192 -7.90 19.14 20.46
CA GLY A 192 -7.80 20.31 19.59
C GLY A 192 -8.00 19.99 18.11
N THR A 193 -7.72 18.75 17.68
CA THR A 193 -7.76 18.35 16.26
C THR A 193 -8.73 17.20 15.97
N ALA A 194 -9.32 16.59 17.01
CA ALA A 194 -10.20 15.42 16.85
C ALA A 194 -11.43 15.70 15.97
N ALA A 195 -12.04 16.88 16.10
CA ALA A 195 -13.18 17.27 15.27
C ALA A 195 -12.80 17.39 13.78
N ASP A 196 -11.62 17.94 13.49
CA ASP A 196 -11.10 18.06 12.14
C ASP A 196 -10.78 16.68 11.53
N ALA A 197 -10.23 15.78 12.35
CA ALA A 197 -9.96 14.39 11.97
C ALA A 197 -11.24 13.64 11.54
N VAL A 198 -12.33 13.79 12.31
CA VAL A 198 -13.65 13.23 11.96
C VAL A 198 -14.18 13.86 10.67
N ALA A 199 -14.14 15.18 10.53
CA ALA A 199 -14.60 15.87 9.33
C ALA A 199 -13.82 15.45 8.07
N ALA A 200 -12.51 15.23 8.21
CA ALA A 200 -11.67 14.72 7.13
C ALA A 200 -12.02 13.27 6.75
N ALA A 201 -12.32 12.41 7.73
CA ALA A 201 -12.79 11.04 7.49
C ALA A 201 -14.12 11.03 6.72
N GLU A 202 -15.08 11.87 7.09
CA GLU A 202 -16.35 12.03 6.37
C GLU A 202 -16.15 12.54 4.94
N ALA A 203 -15.25 13.51 4.75
CA ALA A 203 -14.91 14.02 3.43
C ALA A 203 -14.28 12.94 2.54
N LEU A 204 -13.43 12.08 3.10
CA LEU A 204 -12.84 10.95 2.39
C LEU A 204 -13.89 9.88 2.08
N ALA A 205 -14.77 9.54 3.03
CA ALA A 205 -15.86 8.59 2.85
C ALA A 205 -16.80 9.00 1.70
N ARG A 206 -17.14 10.30 1.60
CA ARG A 206 -17.95 10.82 0.48
C ARG A 206 -17.28 10.65 -0.87
N ARG A 207 -15.95 10.74 -0.94
CA ARG A 207 -15.17 10.55 -2.18
C ARG A 207 -14.98 9.08 -2.56
N GLY A 208 -15.09 8.17 -1.59
CA GLY A 208 -14.97 6.73 -1.81
C GLY A 208 -16.22 6.08 -2.41
N ARG A 209 -17.37 6.78 -2.38
CA ARG A 209 -18.61 6.35 -3.05
C ARG A 209 -18.55 6.69 -4.54
N VAL A 210 -17.86 5.88 -5.33
CA VAL A 210 -17.91 5.92 -6.80
C VAL A 210 -18.08 4.51 -7.33
#